data_AF-A0A9P0HC68-F1
#
_entry.id   AF-A0A9P0HC68-F1
#
_cell.length_a   1.000
_cell.length_b   1.000
_cell.length_c   1.000
_cell.angle_alpha   90.00
_cell.angle_beta   90.00
_cell.angle_gamma   90.00
#
_symmetry.space_group_name_H-M   'P 1'
#
loop_
_entity.id
_entity.type
_entity.pdbx_description
1 polymer ?
#
loop_
_entity_poly.entity_id
_entity_poly.type
_entity_poly.pdbx_seq_one_letter_code
_entity_poly.pdbx_strand_id
1 'polypeptide(L)'
;MESSHDNQDQHTNDLPARLSVEDVDVDFLPIIYDIIRGLEKDPHESSQKPSHSQDISQKVLELHKKLELAKEQIKRLPGVEYSKEQQLDKLEALRTQLKLKRDLLLKYRTMCTFDIPKA
;
A
#
# COMPACT_ATOMS: atom_id res chain seq x y z
N MET A 1 8.68 -46.94 1.85
CA MET A 1 9.11 -45.52 1.91
C MET A 1 7.84 -44.69 1.93
N GLU A 2 7.34 -44.42 3.13
CA GLU A 2 6.18 -43.55 3.35
C GLU A 2 6.60 -42.11 3.03
N SER A 3 5.84 -41.47 2.16
CA SER A 3 6.04 -40.08 1.76
C SER A 3 5.15 -39.22 2.65
N SER A 4 5.76 -38.62 3.67
CA SER A 4 5.15 -37.59 4.51
C SER A 4 4.86 -36.36 3.64
N HIS A 5 3.59 -36.11 3.34
CA HIS A 5 3.15 -34.81 2.83
C HIS A 5 2.82 -33.92 4.04
N ASP A 6 3.75 -33.01 4.31
CA ASP A 6 3.59 -31.90 5.22
C ASP A 6 2.44 -31.01 4.73
N ASN A 7 1.34 -31.00 5.47
CA ASN A 7 0.16 -30.21 5.17
C ASN A 7 0.11 -29.05 6.16
N GLN A 8 0.80 -27.96 5.83
CA GLN A 8 0.90 -26.77 6.68
C GLN A 8 0.31 -25.55 5.95
N ASP A 9 -1.00 -25.62 5.65
CA ASP A 9 -1.82 -24.49 5.21
C ASP A 9 -2.62 -23.92 6.40
N GLN A 10 -1.90 -23.46 7.43
CA GLN A 10 -2.46 -22.63 8.52
C GLN A 10 -1.82 -21.25 8.50
N HIS A 11 -2.28 -20.40 7.59
CA HIS A 11 -2.09 -18.96 7.73
C HIS A 11 -3.21 -18.17 7.04
N THR A 12 -4.39 -18.17 7.65
CA THR A 12 -5.43 -17.20 7.33
C THR A 12 -6.05 -16.70 8.63
N ASN A 13 -6.14 -15.37 8.72
CA ASN A 13 -6.83 -14.56 9.74
C ASN A 13 -5.99 -14.09 10.93
N ASP A 14 -5.04 -13.20 10.66
CA ASP A 14 -5.01 -11.89 11.34
C ASP A 14 -4.08 -10.95 10.56
N LEU A 15 -4.59 -10.33 9.49
CA LEU A 15 -3.84 -9.27 8.81
C LEU A 15 -4.21 -7.95 9.49
N PRO A 16 -3.25 -7.25 10.14
CA PRO A 16 -3.49 -5.87 10.58
C PRO A 16 -3.95 -5.05 9.37
N ALA A 17 -4.82 -4.06 9.61
CA ALA A 17 -5.37 -3.18 8.58
C ALA A 17 -4.25 -2.76 7.62
N ARG A 18 -4.29 -3.31 6.40
CA ARG A 18 -3.20 -3.20 5.45
C ARG A 18 -3.24 -1.79 4.89
N LEU A 19 -2.18 -1.01 5.11
CA LEU A 19 -2.04 0.33 4.56
C LEU A 19 -2.31 0.30 3.04
N SER A 20 -3.24 1.13 2.59
CA SER A 20 -3.59 1.29 1.19
C SER A 20 -2.87 2.51 0.60
N VAL A 21 -2.86 2.62 -0.73
CA VAL A 21 -2.20 3.75 -1.42
C VAL A 21 -2.90 5.06 -1.07
N GLU A 22 -4.20 5.00 -0.86
CA GLU A 22 -5.08 6.11 -0.50
C GLU A 22 -4.79 6.68 0.90
N ASP A 23 -4.15 5.89 1.78
CA ASP A 23 -3.80 6.30 3.14
C ASP A 23 -2.48 7.09 3.22
N VAL A 24 -1.71 7.17 2.11
CA VAL A 24 -0.43 7.88 2.06
C VAL A 24 -0.64 9.34 1.66
N ASP A 25 -0.34 10.25 2.57
CA ASP A 25 -0.43 11.69 2.31
C ASP A 25 0.77 12.15 1.45
N VAL A 26 0.51 12.33 0.16
CA VAL A 26 1.48 12.81 -0.83
C VAL A 26 1.21 14.23 -1.31
N ASP A 27 0.35 14.99 -0.63
CA ASP A 27 0.01 16.34 -1.03
C ASP A 27 1.04 17.37 -0.53
N PHE A 28 2.19 17.42 -1.20
CA PHE A 28 3.30 18.31 -0.84
C PHE A 28 3.22 19.69 -1.51
N LEU A 29 2.40 19.84 -2.55
CA LEU A 29 2.38 21.06 -3.36
C LEU A 29 1.96 22.32 -2.59
N PRO A 30 0.96 22.28 -1.69
CA PRO A 30 0.57 23.47 -0.92
C PRO A 30 1.73 24.05 -0.10
N ILE A 31 2.49 23.20 0.58
CA ILE A 31 3.62 23.63 1.42
C ILE A 31 4.82 24.09 0.59
N ILE A 32 5.08 23.44 -0.55
CA ILE A 32 6.11 23.86 -1.51
C ILE A 32 5.78 25.25 -2.05
N TYR A 33 4.53 25.45 -2.49
CA TYR A 33 4.05 26.74 -2.99
C TYR A 33 4.22 27.86 -1.95
N ASP A 34 3.85 27.58 -0.70
CA ASP A 34 3.97 28.52 0.39
C ASP A 34 5.43 28.91 0.70
N ILE A 35 6.36 27.97 0.59
CA ILE A 35 7.80 28.25 0.75
C ILE A 35 8.29 29.14 -0.39
N ILE A 36 7.98 28.78 -1.64
CA ILE A 36 8.40 29.55 -2.83
C ILE A 36 7.84 30.98 -2.75
N ARG A 37 6.53 31.13 -2.50
CA ARG A 37 5.90 32.45 -2.31
C ARG A 37 6.48 33.22 -1.14
N GLY A 38 6.83 32.54 -0.06
CA GLY A 38 7.47 33.17 1.09
C GLY A 38 8.85 33.72 0.76
N LEU A 39 9.61 33.01 -0.07
CA LEU A 39 10.95 33.41 -0.53
C LEU A 39 10.93 34.53 -1.58
N GLU A 40 9.89 34.57 -2.42
CA GLU A 40 9.72 35.60 -3.46
C GLU A 40 9.32 36.97 -2.91
N LYS A 41 8.92 37.06 -1.63
CA LYS A 41 8.62 38.34 -0.99
C LYS A 41 9.90 39.15 -0.72
N ASP A 42 9.86 40.44 -1.07
CA ASP A 42 10.99 41.36 -1.09
C ASP A 42 11.85 41.31 0.20
N PRO A 43 13.21 41.30 0.10
CA PRO A 43 14.13 41.34 1.26
C PRO A 43 13.91 42.52 2.22
N HIS A 44 13.24 43.57 1.74
CA HIS A 44 12.84 44.73 2.55
C HIS A 44 11.78 44.40 3.63
N GLU A 45 10.92 43.39 3.44
CA GLU A 45 10.00 42.92 4.51
C GLU A 45 10.71 41.95 5.48
N SER A 46 11.61 41.10 4.96
CA SER A 46 12.30 40.07 5.74
C SER A 46 13.29 40.66 6.77
N SER A 47 13.89 41.81 6.45
CA SER A 47 14.75 42.58 7.36
C SER A 47 13.99 43.39 8.42
N GLN A 48 12.68 43.64 8.21
CA GLN A 48 11.83 44.36 9.16
C GLN A 48 11.10 43.43 10.14
N LYS A 49 10.97 42.13 9.84
CA LYS A 49 10.35 41.13 10.73
C LYS A 49 11.14 39.81 10.72
N PRO A 50 11.98 39.53 11.73
CA PRO A 50 12.68 38.23 11.85
C PRO A 50 11.72 37.03 11.91
N SER A 51 10.44 37.27 12.24
CA SER A 51 9.35 36.29 12.17
C SER A 51 9.20 35.67 10.78
N HIS A 52 9.34 36.44 9.70
CA HIS A 52 9.01 35.93 8.35
C HIS A 52 10.04 34.91 7.85
N SER A 53 11.33 35.12 8.15
CA SER A 53 12.36 34.12 7.85
C SER A 53 12.18 32.87 8.70
N GLN A 54 11.82 33.02 9.97
CA GLN A 54 11.53 31.91 10.88
C GLN A 54 10.31 31.09 10.41
N ASP A 55 9.26 31.74 9.91
CA ASP A 55 8.05 31.09 9.40
C ASP A 55 8.36 30.23 8.16
N ILE A 56 9.20 30.73 7.24
CA ILE A 56 9.64 29.95 6.06
C ILE A 56 10.47 28.75 6.49
N SER A 57 11.40 28.92 7.44
CA SER A 57 12.20 27.81 7.99
C SER A 57 11.32 26.74 8.63
N GLN A 58 10.24 27.13 9.33
CA GLN A 58 9.27 26.18 9.89
C GLN A 58 8.57 25.38 8.79
N LYS A 59 8.11 26.03 7.71
CA LYS A 59 7.48 25.32 6.57
C LYS A 59 8.44 24.35 5.89
N VAL A 60 9.72 24.68 5.78
CA VAL A 60 10.74 23.76 5.25
C VAL A 60 10.88 22.53 6.15
N LEU A 61 10.89 22.72 7.48
CA LEU A 61 10.97 21.61 8.43
C LEU A 61 9.72 20.72 8.40
N GLU A 62 8.54 21.33 8.27
CA GLU A 62 7.28 20.62 8.12
C GLU A 62 7.26 19.78 6.82
N LEU A 63 7.71 20.35 5.70
CA LEU A 63 7.83 19.61 4.44
C LEU A 63 8.77 18.42 4.59
N HIS A 64 9.93 18.61 5.21
CA HIS A 64 10.87 17.52 5.48
C HIS A 64 10.22 16.41 6.32
N LYS A 65 9.51 16.76 7.39
CA LYS A 65 8.80 15.79 8.23
C LYS A 65 7.73 15.04 7.44
N LYS A 66 6.96 15.74 6.61
CA LYS A 66 5.92 15.14 5.76
C LYS A 66 6.51 14.16 4.74
N LEU A 67 7.65 14.49 4.14
CA LEU A 67 8.37 13.60 3.21
C LEU A 67 8.88 12.32 3.89
N GLU A 68 9.47 12.45 5.08
CA GLU A 68 9.96 11.27 5.80
C GLU A 68 8.81 10.36 6.25
N LEU A 69 7.70 10.93 6.72
CA LEU A 69 6.50 10.15 7.04
C LEU A 69 5.95 9.41 5.81
N ALA A 70 5.82 10.10 4.67
CA ALA A 70 5.34 9.49 3.44
C ALA A 70 6.28 8.35 2.97
N LYS A 71 7.59 8.53 3.08
CA LYS A 71 8.59 7.50 2.77
C LYS A 71 8.48 6.28 3.69
N GLU A 72 8.26 6.48 4.99
CA GLU A 72 8.00 5.39 5.93
C GLU A 72 6.70 4.64 5.62
N GLN A 73 5.64 5.36 5.27
CA GLN A 73 4.36 4.80 4.84
C GLN A 73 4.51 3.98 3.54
N ILE A 74 5.20 4.51 2.53
CA ILE A 74 5.44 3.82 1.25
C ILE A 74 6.17 2.50 1.48
N LYS A 75 7.17 2.46 2.38
CA LYS A 75 7.89 1.21 2.71
C LYS A 75 7.01 0.14 3.36
N ARG A 76 5.88 0.55 3.96
CA ARG A 76 4.89 -0.35 4.58
C ARG A 76 3.80 -0.77 3.61
N LEU A 77 3.70 -0.15 2.43
CA LEU A 77 2.72 -0.54 1.42
C LEU A 77 3.04 -1.95 0.91
N PRO A 78 2.03 -2.81 0.77
CA PRO A 78 2.25 -4.16 0.28
C PRO A 78 2.63 -4.16 -1.20
N GLY A 79 3.61 -4.98 -1.55
CA GLY A 79 4.01 -5.22 -2.92
C GLY A 79 5.15 -4.33 -3.41
N VAL A 80 5.53 -3.29 -2.66
CA VAL A 80 6.67 -2.41 -3.00
C VAL A 80 8.02 -3.14 -3.00
N GLU A 81 8.08 -4.33 -2.39
CA GLU A 81 9.23 -5.24 -2.40
C GLU A 81 9.44 -5.96 -3.75
N TYR A 82 8.45 -5.92 -4.65
CA TYR A 82 8.48 -6.62 -5.93
C TYR A 82 8.67 -5.65 -7.09
N SER A 83 9.35 -6.13 -8.14
CA SER A 83 9.32 -5.45 -9.44
C SER A 83 7.91 -5.50 -10.04
N LYS A 84 7.63 -4.59 -10.97
CA LYS A 84 6.37 -4.60 -11.72
C LYS A 84 6.10 -5.95 -12.39
N GLU A 85 7.11 -6.55 -12.99
CA GLU A 85 7.01 -7.86 -13.66
C GLU A 85 6.64 -8.96 -12.65
N GLN A 86 7.33 -9.01 -11.50
CA GLN A 86 7.02 -9.97 -10.43
C GLN A 86 5.60 -9.80 -9.89
N GLN A 87 5.11 -8.57 -9.76
CA GLN A 87 3.73 -8.30 -9.34
C GLN A 87 2.72 -8.84 -10.36
N LEU A 88 2.97 -8.66 -11.66
CA LEU A 88 2.11 -9.14 -12.73
C LEU A 88 2.10 -10.68 -12.81
N ASP A 89 3.25 -11.32 -12.70
CA ASP A 89 3.37 -12.79 -12.69
C ASP A 89 2.59 -13.39 -11.52
N LYS A 90 2.74 -12.81 -10.32
CA LYS A 90 2.01 -13.25 -9.12
C LYS A 90 0.50 -13.06 -9.29
N LEU A 91 0.07 -11.96 -9.90
CA LEU A 91 -1.33 -11.70 -10.21
C LEU A 91 -1.91 -12.75 -11.18
N GLU A 92 -1.15 -13.13 -12.22
CA GLU A 92 -1.55 -14.17 -13.17
C GLU A 92 -1.64 -15.56 -12.50
N ALA A 93 -0.66 -15.89 -11.67
CA ALA A 93 -0.67 -17.13 -10.88
C ALA A 93 -1.91 -17.20 -9.98
N LEU A 94 -2.23 -16.11 -9.27
CA LEU A 94 -3.43 -16.02 -8.42
C LEU A 94 -4.73 -16.18 -9.21
N ARG A 95 -4.83 -15.56 -10.39
CA ARG A 95 -5.98 -15.72 -11.29
C ARG A 95 -6.15 -17.17 -11.74
N THR A 96 -5.05 -17.82 -12.10
CA THR A 96 -5.03 -19.23 -12.51
C THR A 96 -5.47 -20.14 -11.36
N GLN A 97 -4.91 -19.93 -10.16
CA GLN A 97 -5.28 -20.70 -8.98
C GLN A 97 -6.76 -20.53 -8.64
N LEU A 98 -7.29 -19.30 -8.72
CA LEU A 98 -8.68 -19.01 -8.45
C LEU A 98 -9.62 -19.66 -9.49
N LYS A 99 -9.24 -19.68 -10.77
CA LYS A 99 -9.97 -20.41 -11.81
C LYS A 99 -10.01 -21.91 -11.51
N LEU A 100 -8.85 -22.52 -11.24
CA LEU A 100 -8.76 -23.94 -10.94
C LEU A 100 -9.57 -24.32 -9.69
N LYS A 101 -9.49 -23.51 -8.62
CA LYS A 101 -10.30 -23.70 -7.41
C LYS A 101 -11.80 -23.66 -7.69
N ARG A 102 -12.26 -22.72 -8.54
CA ARG A 102 -13.66 -22.64 -8.95
C ARG A 102 -14.09 -23.84 -9.78
N ASP A 103 -13.29 -24.25 -10.74
CA ASP A 103 -13.56 -25.42 -11.60
C ASP A 103 -13.67 -26.70 -10.76
N LEU A 104 -12.78 -26.84 -9.76
CA LEU A 104 -12.80 -27.96 -8.82
C LEU A 104 -14.08 -27.96 -7.98
N LEU A 105 -14.45 -26.82 -7.38
CA LEU A 105 -15.70 -26.69 -6.63
C LEU A 105 -16.93 -26.99 -7.49
N LEU A 106 -16.93 -26.53 -8.75
CA LEU A 106 -18.01 -26.82 -9.69
C LEU A 106 -18.09 -28.32 -9.99
N LYS A 107 -16.95 -28.98 -10.21
CA LYS A 107 -16.87 -30.42 -10.44
C LYS A 107 -17.40 -31.21 -9.24
N TYR A 108 -17.06 -30.82 -8.01
CA TYR A 108 -17.66 -31.43 -6.83
C TYR A 108 -19.16 -31.19 -6.77
N ARG A 109 -19.64 -29.99 -7.11
CA ARG A 109 -21.09 -29.71 -7.16
C ARG A 109 -21.84 -30.57 -8.17
N THR A 110 -21.26 -30.81 -9.35
CA THR A 110 -21.92 -31.56 -10.43
C THR A 110 -21.75 -33.07 -10.31
N MET A 111 -20.64 -33.55 -9.74
CA MET A 111 -20.37 -34.98 -9.56
C MET A 111 -20.91 -35.52 -8.23
N CYS A 112 -21.02 -34.67 -7.20
CA CYS A 112 -21.63 -35.01 -5.91
C CYS A 112 -23.08 -34.56 -5.84
N THR A 113 -23.87 -34.72 -6.91
CA THR A 113 -25.28 -35.04 -6.75
C THR A 113 -25.33 -36.47 -6.23
N PHE A 114 -25.00 -36.67 -4.95
CA PHE A 114 -25.34 -37.89 -4.26
C PHE A 114 -26.84 -38.07 -4.42
N ASP A 115 -27.26 -39.17 -5.04
CA ASP A 115 -28.59 -39.71 -4.83
C ASP A 115 -28.74 -39.89 -3.33
N ILE A 116 -29.31 -38.89 -2.66
CA ILE A 116 -29.79 -39.03 -1.29
C ILE A 116 -30.91 -40.06 -1.41
N PRO A 117 -30.73 -41.31 -0.93
CA PRO A 117 -31.82 -42.26 -0.97
C PRO A 117 -32.93 -41.65 -0.13
N LYS A 118 -34.07 -41.34 -0.77
CA LYS A 118 -35.25 -40.90 -0.02
C LYS A 118 -35.61 -42.04 0.93
N ALA A 119 -35.45 -41.79 2.22
CA ALA A 119 -36.02 -42.63 3.27
C ALA A 119 -37.55 -42.62 3.18
#